data_AF-K1U4U1-F1
#
_entry.id   AF-K1U4U1-F1
#
_cell.length_a   1.000
_cell.length_b   1.000
_cell.length_c   1.000
_cell.angle_alpha   90.00
_cell.angle_beta   90.00
_cell.angle_gamma   90.00
#
_symmetry.space_group_name_H-M   'P 1'
#
loop_
_entity.id
_entity.type
_entity.pdbx_description
1 polymer ?
#
loop_
_entity_poly.entity_id
_entity_poly.type
_entity_poly.pdbx_seq_one_letter_code
_entity_poly.pdbx_strand_id
1 'polypeptide(L)'
;DGLVLLQHIRKTDAHLPFIVMTSYAEVQNAVCAMKSGATDYVAKPFHPEILLEKIREAIQSAASAVSAPQRAESAARQDAPQEEQQGATEVPRYIKGESEASKQLYEFVSLVAPTPMSVLILGASGTGKEYVARSIHEQSLRKDKPFYAIDCGAIPKEVAASEFFGYKKGAFTGAEQE
;
A
#
# COMPACT_ATOMS: atom_id res chain seq x y z
N ASP A 1 -17.32 2.95 22.40
CA ASP A 1 -16.30 2.31 21.54
C ASP A 1 -15.99 3.27 20.37
N GLY A 2 -14.71 3.47 20.07
CA GLY A 2 -14.25 4.39 19.01
C GLY A 2 -14.62 3.93 17.60
N LEU A 3 -14.67 2.62 17.34
CA LEU A 3 -15.10 2.07 16.05
C LEU A 3 -16.58 2.32 15.79
N VAL A 4 -17.42 2.17 16.82
CA VAL A 4 -18.86 2.46 16.74
C VAL A 4 -19.12 3.93 16.43
N LEU A 5 -18.33 4.84 17.02
CA LEU A 5 -18.40 6.26 16.73
C LEU A 5 -18.03 6.56 15.26
N LEU A 6 -16.94 5.98 14.76
CA LEU A 6 -16.54 6.12 13.35
C LEU A 6 -17.64 5.64 12.41
N GLN A 7 -18.22 4.47 12.66
CA GLN A 7 -19.33 3.94 11.86
C GLN A 7 -20.56 4.84 11.88
N HIS A 8 -20.88 5.44 13.03
CA HIS A 8 -22.00 6.37 13.14
C HIS A 8 -21.74 7.66 12.34
N ILE A 9 -20.54 8.24 12.44
CA ILE A 9 -20.15 9.45 11.69
C ILE A 9 -20.21 9.20 10.17
N ARG A 10 -19.73 8.03 9.71
CA ARG A 10 -19.76 7.66 8.29
C ARG A 10 -21.18 7.41 7.76
N LYS A 11 -22.13 7.01 8.62
CA LYS A 11 -23.56 6.89 8.24
C LYS A 11 -24.27 8.23 8.06
N THR A 12 -23.77 9.29 8.69
CA THR A 12 -24.32 10.65 8.61
C THR A 12 -23.72 11.46 7.45
N ASP A 13 -23.01 10.79 6.52
CA ASP A 13 -22.36 11.34 5.32
C ASP A 13 -21.38 12.51 5.58
N ALA A 14 -20.84 12.56 6.79
CA ALA A 14 -19.81 13.53 7.15
C ALA A 14 -18.44 13.02 6.70
N HIS A 15 -17.89 13.60 5.64
CA HIS A 15 -16.50 13.39 5.18
C HIS A 15 -15.47 14.11 6.08
N LEU A 16 -15.61 13.95 7.40
CA LEU A 16 -14.64 14.43 8.36
C LEU A 16 -13.43 13.48 8.39
N PRO A 17 -12.19 14.01 8.43
CA PRO A 17 -11.02 13.20 8.69
C PRO A 17 -11.11 12.56 10.07
N PHE A 18 -10.81 11.27 10.17
CA PHE A 18 -10.90 10.52 11.42
C PHE A 18 -9.62 9.71 11.62
N ILE A 19 -8.84 10.06 12.64
CA ILE A 19 -7.60 9.36 12.99
C ILE A 19 -7.86 8.49 14.22
N VAL A 20 -7.66 7.17 14.08
CA VAL A 20 -7.84 6.23 15.19
C VAL A 20 -6.57 6.09 16.00
N MET A 21 -6.67 6.20 17.32
CA MET A 21 -5.55 5.96 18.21
C MET A 21 -5.71 4.62 18.92
N THR A 22 -4.75 3.71 18.77
CA THR A 22 -4.79 2.35 19.36
C THR A 22 -3.50 2.04 20.12
N SER A 23 -3.51 1.09 21.06
CA SER A 23 -2.27 0.54 21.60
C SER A 23 -1.64 -0.46 20.60
N TYR A 24 -0.37 -0.78 20.78
CA TYR A 24 0.41 -1.68 19.89
C TYR A 24 -0.20 -3.08 19.69
N ALA A 25 -1.16 -3.47 20.54
CA ALA A 25 -1.66 -4.84 20.64
C ALA A 25 -2.82 -5.20 19.68
N GLU A 26 -3.34 -4.27 18.88
CA GLU A 26 -4.58 -4.52 18.12
C GLU A 26 -4.49 -4.09 16.65
N VAL A 27 -3.62 -4.77 15.88
CA VAL A 27 -3.56 -4.64 14.41
C VAL A 27 -4.95 -4.84 13.78
N GLN A 28 -5.73 -5.79 14.33
CA GLN A 28 -7.11 -6.02 13.91
C GLN A 28 -7.99 -4.78 14.07
N ASN A 29 -7.87 -4.04 15.18
CA ASN A 29 -8.66 -2.83 15.40
C ASN A 29 -8.22 -1.67 14.51
N ALA A 30 -6.91 -1.52 14.29
CA ALA A 30 -6.39 -0.56 13.31
C ALA A 30 -6.95 -0.85 11.91
N VAL A 31 -6.98 -2.12 11.51
CA VAL A 31 -7.52 -2.47 10.20
C VAL A 31 -9.04 -2.31 10.14
N CYS A 32 -9.77 -2.74 11.16
CA CYS A 32 -11.23 -2.52 11.24
C CYS A 32 -11.59 -1.04 11.15
N ALA A 33 -10.78 -0.17 11.77
CA ALA A 33 -10.91 1.27 11.63
C ALA A 33 -10.71 1.74 10.19
N MET A 34 -9.62 1.31 9.53
CA MET A 34 -9.36 1.67 8.13
C MET A 34 -10.46 1.17 7.19
N LYS A 35 -10.92 -0.09 7.37
CA LYS A 35 -12.05 -0.67 6.62
C LYS A 35 -13.36 0.10 6.84
N SER A 36 -13.55 0.65 8.05
CA SER A 36 -14.70 1.49 8.39
C SER A 36 -14.56 2.95 7.90
N GLY A 37 -13.50 3.26 7.15
CA GLY A 37 -13.27 4.56 6.54
C GLY A 37 -12.52 5.55 7.44
N ALA A 38 -11.69 5.10 8.38
CA ALA A 38 -10.73 5.98 9.03
C ALA A 38 -9.74 6.56 8.01
N THR A 39 -9.33 7.81 8.22
CA THR A 39 -8.33 8.47 7.37
C THR A 39 -6.95 7.91 7.63
N ASP A 40 -6.61 7.70 8.91
CA ASP A 40 -5.34 7.17 9.34
C ASP A 40 -5.45 6.59 10.76
N TYR A 41 -4.37 6.01 11.26
CA TYR A 41 -4.25 5.56 12.65
C TYR A 41 -2.90 5.95 13.27
N VAL A 42 -2.86 5.96 14.59
CA VAL A 42 -1.66 6.21 15.39
C VAL A 42 -1.58 5.21 16.55
N ALA A 43 -0.46 4.52 16.67
CA ALA A 43 -0.19 3.64 17.79
C ALA A 43 0.29 4.44 19.01
N LYS A 44 -0.23 4.15 20.21
CA LYS A 44 0.23 4.69 21.49
C LYS A 44 1.30 3.78 22.10
N PRO A 45 2.38 4.32 22.70
CA PRO A 45 2.73 5.74 22.75
C PRO A 45 3.27 6.26 21.40
N PHE A 46 3.01 7.53 21.09
CA PHE A 46 3.48 8.19 19.87
C PHE A 46 4.28 9.45 20.17
N HIS A 47 5.16 9.83 19.25
CA HIS A 47 5.77 11.15 19.27
C HIS A 47 4.78 12.20 18.78
N PRO A 48 4.64 13.36 19.46
CA PRO A 48 3.74 14.44 19.05
C PRO A 48 3.95 14.89 17.59
N GLU A 49 5.19 14.90 17.11
CA GLU A 49 5.52 15.27 15.73
C GLU A 49 4.86 14.35 14.69
N ILE A 50 4.83 13.04 14.93
CA ILE A 50 4.19 12.06 14.03
C ILE A 50 2.68 12.30 13.96
N LEU A 51 2.06 12.62 15.09
CA LEU A 51 0.63 12.93 15.11
C LEU A 51 0.34 14.26 14.39
N LEU A 52 1.19 15.27 14.57
CA LEU A 52 1.06 16.56 13.89
C LEU A 52 1.16 16.42 12.38
N GLU A 53 2.09 15.61 11.88
CA GLU A 53 2.24 15.31 10.45
C GLU A 53 0.95 14.67 9.89
N LYS A 54 0.45 13.61 10.54
CA LYS A 54 -0.80 12.94 10.14
C LYS A 54 -2.01 13.88 10.18
N ILE A 55 -2.10 14.77 11.16
CA ILE A 55 -3.19 15.77 11.23
C ILE A 55 -3.10 16.74 10.05
N ARG A 56 -1.90 17.22 9.71
CA ARG A 56 -1.71 18.14 8.56
C ARG A 56 -2.10 17.47 7.25
N GLU A 57 -1.66 16.23 7.02
CA GLU A 57 -2.03 15.44 5.83
C GLU A 57 -3.54 15.19 5.76
N ALA A 58 -4.18 14.87 6.89
CA ALA A 58 -5.61 14.64 6.98
C ALA A 58 -6.43 15.90 6.65
N ILE A 59 -5.98 17.08 7.07
CA ILE A 59 -6.63 18.36 6.74
C ILE A 59 -6.42 18.72 5.27
N GLN A 60 -5.20 18.53 4.75
CA GLN A 60 -4.87 18.87 3.37
C GLN A 60 -5.58 17.97 2.35
N SER A 61 -5.70 16.68 2.64
CA SER A 61 -6.48 15.74 1.83
C SER A 61 -7.98 16.09 1.83
N ALA A 62 -8.53 16.50 2.97
CA ALA A 62 -9.91 16.98 3.06
C ALA A 62 -10.15 18.28 2.27
N ALA A 63 -9.22 19.24 2.34
CA ALA A 63 -9.31 20.48 1.56
C ALA A 63 -9.20 20.24 0.04
N SER A 64 -8.39 19.26 -0.36
CA SER A 64 -8.20 18.90 -1.77
C SER A 64 -9.42 18.18 -2.36
N ALA A 65 -10.17 17.43 -1.54
CA ALA A 65 -11.41 16.77 -1.95
C ALA A 65 -12.55 17.77 -2.28
N VAL A 66 -12.52 19.00 -1.73
CA VAL A 66 -13.48 20.06 -2.03
C VAL A 66 -13.11 20.84 -3.32
N SER A 67 -11.90 20.63 -3.86
CA SER A 67 -11.32 21.51 -4.89
C SER A 67 -11.10 20.86 -6.27
N ALA A 68 -11.58 19.65 -6.51
CA ALA A 68 -11.29 18.94 -7.77
C ALA A 68 -12.48 18.93 -8.74
N PRO A 69 -12.42 19.64 -9.89
CA PRO A 69 -13.16 19.21 -11.07
C PRO A 69 -12.47 17.98 -11.68
N GLN A 70 -13.31 17.05 -12.14
CA GLN A 70 -12.93 15.89 -12.94
C GLN A 70 -12.00 16.34 -14.09
N ARG A 71 -10.78 15.80 -14.14
CA ARG A 71 -10.00 15.73 -15.38
C ARG A 71 -9.80 14.28 -15.75
N ALA A 72 -10.50 13.94 -16.82
CA ALA A 72 -10.42 12.70 -17.56
C ALA A 72 -9.04 12.49 -18.17
N GLU A 73 -8.71 11.21 -18.33
CA GLU A 73 -8.12 10.58 -19.51
C GLU A 73 -7.10 11.39 -20.33
N SER A 74 -5.86 10.89 -20.34
CA SER A 74 -5.19 10.34 -21.54
C SER A 74 -3.68 10.54 -21.46
N ALA A 75 -2.96 9.42 -21.27
CA ALA A 75 -1.59 9.25 -21.73
C ALA A 75 -1.31 7.74 -21.80
N ALA A 76 -1.67 7.16 -22.94
CA ALA A 76 -1.27 5.81 -23.32
C ALA A 76 0.18 5.79 -23.82
N ARG A 77 0.78 4.58 -23.77
CA ARG A 77 2.07 4.11 -24.34
C ARG A 77 3.22 4.14 -23.33
N GLN A 78 4.04 3.11 -23.16
CA GLN A 78 4.21 1.79 -23.78
C GLN A 78 5.04 0.97 -22.77
N ASP A 79 4.67 -0.31 -22.59
CA ASP A 79 5.52 -1.46 -22.18
C ASP A 79 4.76 -2.40 -21.27
N ALA A 80 3.93 -3.23 -21.92
CA ALA A 80 3.37 -4.43 -21.32
C ALA A 80 4.38 -5.58 -21.46
N PRO A 81 4.80 -6.25 -20.39
CA PRO A 81 5.40 -7.57 -20.50
C PRO A 81 4.32 -8.54 -20.99
N GLN A 82 4.65 -9.25 -22.07
CA GLN A 82 3.79 -10.17 -22.80
C GLN A 82 3.13 -11.20 -21.88
N GLU A 83 1.82 -11.35 -22.07
CA GLU A 83 1.05 -12.49 -21.60
C GLU A 83 1.56 -13.77 -22.28
N GLU A 84 2.22 -14.64 -21.52
CA GLU A 84 2.37 -16.03 -21.94
C GLU A 84 1.07 -16.77 -21.61
N GLN A 85 0.21 -16.87 -22.62
CA GLN A 85 -0.83 -17.90 -22.68
C GLN A 85 -0.16 -19.26 -22.86
N GLN A 86 -0.11 -20.08 -21.81
CA GLN A 86 0.02 -21.53 -21.96
C GLN A 86 -0.90 -22.23 -20.97
N GLY A 87 -1.90 -22.92 -21.54
CA GLY A 87 -2.77 -23.82 -20.81
C GLY A 87 -2.04 -25.12 -20.41
N ALA A 88 -2.71 -25.82 -19.49
CA ALA A 88 -2.48 -27.17 -18.98
C ALA A 88 -1.53 -27.30 -17.77
N THR A 89 -2.12 -27.85 -16.70
CA THR A 89 -1.56 -28.19 -15.37
C THR A 89 -1.14 -27.01 -14.49
N GLU A 90 -2.09 -26.49 -13.70
CA GLU A 90 -1.84 -25.53 -12.61
C GLU A 90 -0.96 -26.16 -11.53
N VAL A 91 0.35 -26.15 -11.74
CA VAL A 91 1.29 -26.14 -10.62
C VAL A 91 1.34 -24.69 -10.16
N PRO A 92 0.87 -24.35 -8.96
CA PRO A 92 0.92 -22.97 -8.51
C PRO A 92 2.38 -22.52 -8.46
N ARG A 93 2.68 -21.37 -9.08
CA ARG A 93 4.03 -20.75 -9.12
C ARG A 93 4.64 -20.56 -7.74
N TYR A 94 3.82 -20.60 -6.69
CA TYR A 94 4.22 -20.51 -5.29
C TYR A 94 3.46 -21.53 -4.44
N ILE A 95 4.14 -22.11 -3.47
CA ILE A 95 3.57 -23.09 -2.55
C ILE A 95 3.02 -22.36 -1.33
N LYS A 96 1.74 -22.60 -0.99
CA LYS A 96 1.15 -22.11 0.26
C LYS A 96 1.67 -22.92 1.44
N GLY A 97 2.08 -22.23 2.50
CA GLY A 97 2.46 -22.87 3.75
C GLY A 97 1.24 -23.32 4.54
N GLU A 98 1.29 -24.50 5.15
CA GLU A 98 0.15 -25.06 5.91
C GLU A 98 0.31 -24.93 7.43
N SER A 99 1.48 -24.45 7.90
CA SER A 99 1.76 -24.27 9.32
C SER A 99 0.85 -23.23 9.97
N GLU A 100 0.68 -23.31 11.29
CA GLU A 100 -0.09 -22.31 12.05
C GLU A 100 0.46 -20.88 11.86
N ALA A 101 1.78 -20.72 11.81
CA ALA A 101 2.40 -19.43 11.52
C ALA A 101 2.07 -18.92 10.10
N SER A 102 1.97 -19.82 9.11
CA SER A 102 1.55 -19.48 7.75
C SER A 102 0.08 -19.06 7.71
N LYS A 103 -0.80 -19.76 8.45
CA LYS A 103 -2.23 -19.39 8.54
C LYS A 103 -2.40 -17.99 9.13
N GLN A 104 -1.71 -17.68 10.22
CA GLN A 104 -1.70 -16.35 10.83
C GLN A 104 -1.20 -15.27 9.86
N LEU A 105 -0.14 -15.56 9.09
CA LEU A 105 0.35 -14.65 8.06
C LEU A 105 -0.73 -14.38 6.99
N TYR A 106 -1.43 -15.41 6.51
CA TYR A 106 -2.50 -15.23 5.52
C TYR A 106 -3.71 -14.49 6.09
N GLU A 107 -4.01 -14.65 7.37
CA GLU A 107 -5.01 -13.84 8.06
C GLU A 107 -4.63 -12.36 8.02
N PHE A 108 -3.38 -12.02 8.36
CA PHE A 108 -2.89 -10.63 8.23
C PHE A 108 -2.93 -10.12 6.79
N VAL A 109 -2.57 -10.94 5.80
CA VAL A 109 -2.68 -10.57 4.38
C VAL A 109 -4.11 -10.21 4.03
N SER A 110 -5.08 -11.06 4.35
CA SER A 110 -6.50 -10.83 4.08
C SER A 110 -7.06 -9.59 4.79
N LEU A 111 -6.47 -9.28 5.95
CA LEU A 111 -6.83 -8.13 6.75
C LEU A 111 -6.34 -6.83 6.08
N VAL A 112 -5.05 -6.75 5.73
CA VAL A 112 -4.43 -5.52 5.20
C VAL A 112 -4.68 -5.27 3.72
N ALA A 113 -4.86 -6.30 2.90
CA ALA A 113 -5.01 -6.20 1.44
C ALA A 113 -6.06 -5.19 0.95
N PRO A 114 -7.28 -5.11 1.51
CA PRO A 114 -8.27 -4.13 1.05
C PRO A 114 -8.01 -2.68 1.54
N THR A 115 -6.95 -2.44 2.31
CA THR A 115 -6.63 -1.11 2.86
C THR A 115 -5.55 -0.40 2.04
N PRO A 116 -5.50 0.95 2.04
CA PRO A 116 -4.46 1.70 1.36
C PRO A 116 -3.12 1.78 2.13
N MET A 117 -2.94 1.00 3.20
CA MET A 117 -1.78 1.10 4.09
C MET A 117 -0.51 0.53 3.46
N SER A 118 0.64 1.13 3.78
CA SER A 118 1.96 0.57 3.48
C SER A 118 2.25 -0.64 4.37
N VAL A 119 2.72 -1.74 3.78
CA VAL A 119 3.00 -3.00 4.48
C VAL A 119 4.50 -3.29 4.45
N LEU A 120 5.09 -3.53 5.63
CA LEU A 120 6.48 -3.98 5.77
C LEU A 120 6.51 -5.48 6.01
N ILE A 121 7.13 -6.24 5.10
CA ILE A 121 7.24 -7.70 5.19
C ILE A 121 8.67 -8.06 5.60
N LEU A 122 8.81 -8.70 6.76
CA LEU A 122 10.10 -9.11 7.33
C LEU A 122 10.29 -10.62 7.21
N GLY A 123 11.53 -11.04 6.98
CA GLY A 123 11.88 -12.46 6.87
C GLY A 123 13.26 -12.66 6.25
N ALA A 124 13.90 -13.79 6.56
CA ALA A 124 15.19 -14.16 5.98
C ALA A 124 15.13 -14.27 4.45
N SER A 125 16.29 -14.31 3.79
CA SER A 125 16.34 -14.55 2.33
C SER A 125 15.67 -15.89 1.98
N GLY A 126 14.94 -15.94 0.86
CA GLY A 126 14.24 -17.15 0.41
C GLY A 126 12.94 -17.52 1.15
N THR A 127 12.48 -16.74 2.12
CA THR A 127 11.24 -17.03 2.90
C THR A 127 9.92 -16.68 2.18
N GLY A 128 9.97 -16.31 0.90
CA GLY A 128 8.76 -16.01 0.12
C GLY A 128 8.15 -14.62 0.36
N LYS A 129 8.94 -13.62 0.78
CA LYS A 129 8.45 -12.23 0.97
C LYS A 129 7.76 -11.65 -0.26
N GLU A 130 8.30 -11.92 -1.45
CA GLU A 130 7.70 -11.49 -2.72
C GLU A 130 6.33 -12.15 -2.95
N TYR A 131 6.20 -13.43 -2.61
CA TYR A 131 4.92 -14.15 -2.70
C TYR A 131 3.86 -13.50 -1.80
N VAL A 132 4.24 -13.12 -0.57
CA VAL A 132 3.36 -12.42 0.36
C VAL A 132 2.94 -11.06 -0.21
N ALA A 133 3.88 -10.28 -0.75
CA ALA A 133 3.58 -8.99 -1.37
C ALA A 133 2.61 -9.11 -2.56
N ARG A 134 2.82 -10.12 -3.42
CA ARG A 134 1.93 -10.38 -4.55
C ARG A 134 0.54 -10.84 -4.10
N SER A 135 0.47 -11.69 -3.07
CA SER A 135 -0.80 -12.13 -2.46
C SER A 135 -1.60 -10.96 -1.87
N ILE A 136 -0.93 -9.98 -1.24
CA ILE A 136 -1.57 -8.74 -0.79
C ILE A 136 -2.15 -7.97 -1.98
N HIS A 137 -1.40 -7.82 -3.08
CA HIS A 137 -1.86 -7.11 -4.27
C HIS A 137 -3.07 -7.77 -4.92
N GLU A 138 -3.04 -9.09 -5.12
CA GLU A 138 -4.11 -9.90 -5.71
C GLU A 138 -5.42 -9.82 -4.90
N GLN A 139 -5.33 -9.66 -3.58
CA GLN A 139 -6.47 -9.51 -2.67
C GLN A 139 -6.88 -8.05 -2.42
N SER A 140 -6.17 -7.09 -3.02
CA SER A 140 -6.43 -5.66 -2.82
C SER A 140 -7.46 -5.11 -3.79
N LEU A 141 -7.93 -3.89 -3.51
CA LEU A 141 -8.73 -3.10 -4.44
C LEU A 141 -7.95 -2.65 -5.71
N ARG A 142 -6.64 -2.95 -5.77
CA ARG A 142 -5.74 -2.59 -6.86
C ARG A 142 -5.27 -3.81 -7.67
N LYS A 143 -5.88 -4.99 -7.46
CA LYS A 143 -5.49 -6.26 -8.12
C LYS A 143 -5.38 -6.17 -9.66
N ASP A 144 -6.22 -5.34 -10.28
CA ASP A 144 -6.27 -5.17 -11.74
C ASP A 144 -5.24 -4.14 -12.26
N LYS A 145 -4.46 -3.54 -11.36
CA LYS A 145 -3.36 -2.61 -11.68
C LYS A 145 -2.02 -3.35 -11.74
N PRO A 146 -1.01 -2.81 -12.45
CA PRO A 146 0.30 -3.44 -12.52
C PRO A 146 0.95 -3.57 -11.14
N PHE A 147 1.62 -4.70 -10.92
CA PHE A 147 2.42 -5.00 -9.74
C PHE A 147 3.90 -5.00 -10.13
N TYR A 148 4.66 -4.03 -9.62
CA TYR A 148 6.10 -3.92 -9.86
C TYR A 148 6.86 -4.46 -8.64
N ALA A 149 7.57 -5.58 -8.83
CA ALA A 149 8.53 -6.09 -7.86
C ALA A 149 9.92 -5.57 -8.22
N ILE A 150 10.52 -4.76 -7.34
CA ILE A 150 11.83 -4.16 -7.58
C ILE A 150 12.80 -4.63 -6.49
N ASP A 151 13.89 -5.26 -6.90
CA ASP A 151 14.99 -5.63 -6.01
C ASP A 151 15.97 -4.47 -5.87
N CYS A 152 15.82 -3.69 -4.79
CA CYS A 152 16.72 -2.59 -4.49
C CYS A 152 18.17 -3.02 -4.22
N GLY A 153 18.43 -4.31 -3.94
CA GLY A 153 19.78 -4.85 -3.77
C GLY A 153 20.54 -5.01 -5.08
N ALA A 154 19.83 -5.18 -6.19
CA ALA A 154 20.41 -5.31 -7.53
C ALA A 154 20.68 -3.96 -8.21
N ILE A 155 20.11 -2.86 -7.69
CA ILE A 155 20.21 -1.53 -8.30
C ILE A 155 21.35 -0.75 -7.64
N PRO A 156 22.35 -0.26 -8.40
CA PRO A 156 23.39 0.58 -7.85
C PRO A 156 22.80 1.89 -7.29
N LYS A 157 23.29 2.30 -6.11
CA LYS A 157 22.77 3.50 -5.39
C LYS A 157 22.78 4.77 -6.23
N GLU A 158 23.77 4.89 -7.11
CA GLU A 158 23.97 6.06 -7.98
C GLU A 158 22.85 6.21 -9.02
N VAL A 159 22.27 5.11 -9.49
CA VAL A 159 21.26 5.08 -10.57
C VAL A 159 19.85 4.83 -10.02
N ALA A 160 19.72 4.42 -8.77
CA ALA A 160 18.44 4.09 -8.15
C ALA A 160 17.43 5.23 -8.23
N ALA A 161 17.84 6.46 -7.90
CA ALA A 161 16.93 7.61 -7.91
C ALA A 161 16.39 7.90 -9.33
N SER A 162 17.24 7.81 -10.35
CA SER A 162 16.83 8.00 -11.75
C SER A 162 15.88 6.91 -12.24
N GLU A 163 16.06 5.66 -11.81
CA GLU A 163 15.16 4.55 -12.19
C GLU A 163 13.79 4.65 -11.49
N PHE A 164 13.76 5.02 -10.21
CA PHE A 164 12.51 5.10 -9.45
C PHE A 164 11.66 6.33 -9.78
N PHE A 165 12.30 7.47 -10.07
CA PHE A 165 11.63 8.75 -10.18
C PHE A 165 11.81 9.44 -11.53
N GLY A 166 12.60 8.86 -12.43
CA GLY A 166 13.07 9.53 -13.63
C GLY A 166 14.14 10.58 -13.33
N TYR A 167 14.71 11.16 -14.38
CA TYR A 167 15.64 12.28 -14.27
C TYR A 167 15.38 13.27 -15.40
N LYS A 168 15.85 14.51 -15.22
CA LYS A 168 15.87 15.51 -16.30
C LYS A 168 17.25 15.54 -16.94
N LYS A 169 17.31 15.87 -18.22
CA LYS A 169 18.56 16.12 -18.94
C LYS A 169 19.46 17.07 -18.14
N GLY A 170 20.70 16.63 -17.87
CA GLY A 170 21.68 17.38 -17.09
C GLY A 170 21.58 17.23 -15.55
N ALA A 171 20.75 16.32 -15.02
CA ALA A 171 20.67 16.08 -13.57
C ALA A 171 21.97 15.50 -12.97
N PHE A 172 22.77 14.79 -13.76
CA PHE A 172 24.10 14.30 -13.41
C PHE A 172 24.99 14.21 -14.66
N THR A 173 26.31 14.08 -14.47
CA THR A 173 27.27 13.89 -15.57
C THR A 173 27.00 12.57 -16.28
N GLY A 174 26.45 12.63 -17.50
CA GLY A 174 26.01 11.45 -18.28
C GLY A 174 24.50 11.39 -18.55
N ALA A 175 23.70 12.30 -17.98
CA ALA A 175 22.26 12.42 -18.26
C ALA A 175 21.99 13.05 -19.65
N GLU A 176 22.35 12.35 -20.73
CA GLU A 176 22.28 12.83 -22.11
C GLU A 176 20.99 12.46 -22.87
N GLN A 177 20.10 11.61 -22.33
CA GLN A 177 18.82 11.25 -22.97
C GLN A 177 17.62 11.50 -22.03
N GLU A 178 16.48 11.80 -22.67
CA GLU A 178 15.19 12.24 -22.07
C GLU A 178 14.45 11.16 -21.28
#